data_AF-A0A192TIC2-F1
#
_entry.id   AF-A0A192TIC2-F1
#
_cell.length_a   1.000
_cell.length_b   1.000
_cell.length_c   1.000
_cell.angle_alpha   90.00
_cell.angle_beta   90.00
_cell.angle_gamma   90.00
#
_symmetry.space_group_name_H-M   'P 1'
#
loop_
_entity.id
_entity.type
_entity.pdbx_description
1 polymer ?
#
loop_
_entity_poly.entity_id
_entity_poly.type
_entity_poly.pdbx_seq_one_letter_code
_entity_poly.pdbx_strand_id
1 'polypeptide(L)'
;MRLSAFDPWAFAAFDAQAMSHLLGGRYDEACLAAYRSVQANPAHSITHVQLAAALAKLGRPAEARAAAARVVELHPTFRFGRQFASVDCAPALAKCLGDALRAAGLPE
;
A
#
# COMPACT_ATOMS: atom_id res chain seq x y z
N MET A 1 -15.28 10.06 -23.17
CA MET A 1 -13.96 10.58 -22.77
C MET A 1 -13.04 9.38 -22.58
N ARG A 2 -12.15 9.12 -23.54
CA ARG A 2 -11.26 7.94 -23.54
C ARG A 2 -10.03 8.32 -22.72
N LEU A 3 -9.92 7.84 -21.48
CA LEU A 3 -8.70 7.98 -20.70
C LEU A 3 -7.58 7.29 -21.49
N SER A 4 -6.56 8.06 -21.86
CA SER A 4 -5.39 7.54 -22.57
C SER A 4 -4.77 6.41 -21.74
N ALA A 5 -4.45 5.28 -22.38
CA ALA A 5 -3.78 4.15 -21.75
C ALA A 5 -2.34 4.45 -21.27
N PHE A 6 -1.89 5.69 -21.43
CA PHE A 6 -0.58 6.20 -21.05
C PHE A 6 -0.70 7.55 -20.35
N ASP A 7 -1.56 7.67 -19.33
CA ASP A 7 -1.35 8.72 -18.34
C ASP A 7 -0.30 8.20 -17.34
N PRO A 8 0.94 8.75 -17.35
CA PRO A 8 2.00 8.31 -16.46
C PRO A 8 1.64 8.49 -14.97
N TRP A 9 0.56 9.23 -14.68
CA TRP A 9 0.06 9.52 -13.33
C TRP A 9 -1.23 8.76 -12.99
N ALA A 10 -1.73 7.87 -13.85
CA ALA A 10 -2.91 7.05 -13.53
C ALA A 10 -2.74 6.26 -12.23
N PHE A 11 -1.51 5.82 -11.93
CA PHE A 11 -1.20 5.16 -10.66
C PHE A 11 -1.49 6.06 -9.45
N ALA A 12 -1.23 7.37 -9.54
CA ALA A 12 -1.37 8.31 -8.43
C ALA A 12 -2.83 8.47 -8.00
N ALA A 13 -3.77 8.42 -8.95
CA ALA A 13 -5.20 8.42 -8.63
C ALA A 13 -5.60 7.16 -7.85
N PHE A 14 -5.14 5.99 -8.29
CA PHE A 14 -5.41 4.73 -7.60
C PHE A 14 -4.69 4.61 -6.25
N ASP A 15 -3.48 5.17 -6.13
CA ASP A 15 -2.72 5.28 -4.88
C ASP A 15 -3.49 6.13 -3.85
N ALA A 16 -3.96 7.32 -4.24
CA ALA A 16 -4.76 8.18 -3.38
C ALA A 16 -6.08 7.50 -2.95
N GLN A 17 -6.74 6.77 -3.86
CA GLN A 17 -7.93 5.98 -3.53
C GLN A 17 -7.61 4.89 -2.51
N ALA A 18 -6.55 4.12 -2.72
CA ALA A 18 -6.15 3.05 -1.82
C ALA A 18 -5.84 3.59 -0.41
N MET A 19 -5.11 4.69 -0.31
CA MET A 19 -4.87 5.38 0.97
C MET A 19 -6.18 5.82 1.63
N SER A 20 -7.09 6.45 0.88
CA SER A 20 -8.40 6.88 1.39
C SER A 20 -9.24 5.71 1.92
N HIS A 21 -9.21 4.57 1.22
CA HIS A 21 -9.89 3.35 1.65
C HIS A 21 -9.25 2.72 2.89
N LEU A 22 -7.92 2.71 3.00
CA LEU A 22 -7.21 2.26 4.21
C LEU A 22 -7.57 3.10 5.43
N LEU A 23 -7.58 4.44 5.27
CA LEU A 23 -8.00 5.39 6.31
C LEU A 23 -9.45 5.14 6.74
N GLY A 24 -10.32 4.78 5.79
CA GLY A 24 -11.72 4.45 6.04
C GLY A 24 -12.00 3.00 6.47
N GLY A 25 -10.98 2.15 6.65
CA GLY A 25 -11.15 0.75 7.02
C GLY A 25 -11.79 -0.15 5.94
N ARG A 26 -11.90 0.36 4.70
CA ARG A 26 -12.50 -0.33 3.54
C ARG A 26 -11.44 -1.16 2.82
N TYR A 27 -11.05 -2.28 3.42
CA TYR A 27 -9.84 -3.01 3.03
C TYR A 27 -9.95 -3.72 1.66
N ASP A 28 -11.13 -4.18 1.26
CA ASP A 28 -11.34 -4.78 -0.07
C ASP A 28 -11.15 -3.74 -1.18
N GLU A 29 -11.74 -2.57 -1.03
CA GLU A 29 -11.59 -1.46 -1.98
C GLU A 29 -10.16 -0.91 -1.97
N ALA A 30 -9.52 -0.85 -0.81
CA ALA A 30 -8.10 -0.50 -0.71
C ALA A 30 -7.23 -1.49 -1.49
N CYS A 31 -7.48 -2.79 -1.35
CA CYS A 31 -6.75 -3.83 -2.07
C CYS A 31 -6.94 -3.69 -3.59
N LEU A 32 -8.18 -3.46 -4.04
CA LEU A 32 -8.49 -3.30 -5.46
C LEU A 32 -7.82 -2.05 -6.06
N ALA A 33 -7.89 -0.91 -5.35
CA ALA A 33 -7.26 0.33 -5.79
C ALA A 33 -5.72 0.20 -5.81
N ALA A 34 -5.13 -0.37 -4.76
CA ALA A 34 -3.69 -0.59 -4.69
C ALA A 34 -3.22 -1.52 -5.81
N TYR A 35 -3.96 -2.59 -6.10
CA TYR A 35 -3.66 -3.49 -7.22
C TYR A 35 -3.68 -2.76 -8.57
N ARG A 36 -4.69 -1.92 -8.83
CA ARG A 36 -4.75 -1.10 -10.05
C ARG A 36 -3.59 -0.11 -10.14
N SER A 37 -3.18 0.47 -9.01
CA SER A 37 -2.01 1.35 -8.96
C SER A 37 -0.72 0.60 -9.27
N VAL A 38 -0.53 -0.60 -8.73
CA VAL A 38 0.60 -1.49 -9.04
C VAL A 38 0.62 -1.86 -10.53
N GLN A 39 -0.53 -2.14 -11.15
CA GLN A 39 -0.59 -2.42 -12.59
C GLN A 39 -0.20 -1.20 -13.43
N ALA A 40 -0.57 0.01 -12.99
CA ALA A 40 -0.25 1.25 -13.68
C ALA A 40 1.22 1.67 -13.49
N ASN A 41 1.81 1.42 -12.31
CA ASN A 41 3.23 1.66 -12.04
C ASN A 41 3.79 0.62 -11.05
N PRO A 42 4.35 -0.50 -11.56
CA PRO A 42 4.89 -1.56 -10.71
C PRO A 42 6.10 -1.15 -9.88
N ALA A 43 6.79 -0.06 -10.25
CA ALA A 43 7.98 0.44 -9.57
C ALA A 43 7.66 1.37 -8.39
N HIS A 44 6.40 1.75 -8.20
CA HIS A 44 6.01 2.63 -7.10
C HIS A 44 5.84 1.85 -5.79
N SER A 45 6.92 1.79 -4.99
CA SER A 45 6.97 0.97 -3.76
C SER A 45 5.84 1.24 -2.76
N ILE A 46 5.33 2.47 -2.68
CA ILE A 46 4.28 2.85 -1.73
C ILE A 46 2.97 2.09 -1.98
N THR A 47 2.63 1.81 -3.24
CA THR A 47 1.40 1.06 -3.57
C THR A 47 1.50 -0.41 -3.17
N HIS A 48 2.70 -0.99 -3.18
CA HIS A 48 2.95 -2.31 -2.61
C HIS A 48 2.82 -2.32 -1.08
N VAL A 49 3.20 -1.23 -0.39
CA VAL A 49 2.96 -1.09 1.06
C VAL A 49 1.47 -1.08 1.36
N GLN A 50 0.69 -0.29 0.62
CA GLN A 50 -0.76 -0.22 0.79
C GLN A 50 -1.45 -1.56 0.47
N LEU A 51 -0.98 -2.26 -0.58
CA LEU A 51 -1.45 -3.59 -0.93
C LEU A 51 -1.14 -4.61 0.18
N ALA A 52 0.09 -4.60 0.71
CA ALA A 52 0.47 -5.46 1.83
C ALA A 52 -0.38 -5.22 3.07
N ALA A 53 -0.63 -3.96 3.42
CA ALA A 53 -1.48 -3.59 4.53
C ALA A 53 -2.93 -4.06 4.33
N ALA A 54 -3.52 -3.79 3.17
CA ALA A 54 -4.89 -4.20 2.85
C ALA A 54 -5.05 -5.73 2.89
N LEU A 55 -4.13 -6.48 2.25
CA LEU A 55 -4.16 -7.95 2.23
C LEU A 55 -3.99 -8.55 3.64
N ALA A 56 -3.11 -7.98 4.46
CA ALA A 56 -2.95 -8.41 5.84
C ALA A 56 -4.24 -8.17 6.66
N LYS A 57 -4.90 -7.02 6.48
CA LYS A 57 -6.18 -6.71 7.13
C LYS A 57 -7.34 -7.58 6.64
N LEU A 58 -7.29 -8.06 5.40
CA LEU A 58 -8.24 -9.03 4.83
C LEU A 58 -7.95 -10.48 5.23
N GLY A 59 -6.93 -10.75 6.04
CA GLY A 59 -6.58 -12.12 6.43
C GLY A 59 -5.94 -12.94 5.32
N ARG A 60 -5.25 -12.29 4.37
CA ARG A 60 -4.53 -12.91 3.24
C ARG A 60 -3.00 -12.79 3.42
N PRO A 61 -2.42 -13.44 4.45
CA PRO A 61 -1.04 -13.20 4.88
C PRO A 61 0.02 -13.62 3.86
N ALA A 62 -0.22 -14.67 3.06
CA ALA A 62 0.74 -15.11 2.05
C ALA A 62 0.94 -14.04 0.96
N GLU A 63 -0.15 -13.44 0.50
CA GLU A 63 -0.11 -12.38 -0.51
C GLU A 63 0.42 -11.07 0.06
N ALA A 64 0.09 -10.76 1.32
CA ALA A 64 0.65 -9.61 2.02
C ALA A 64 2.19 -9.69 2.10
N ARG A 65 2.74 -10.88 2.39
CA ARG A 65 4.19 -11.11 2.41
C ARG A 65 4.82 -10.94 1.02
N ALA A 66 4.14 -11.40 -0.04
CA ALA A 66 4.61 -11.22 -1.40
C ALA A 66 4.67 -9.73 -1.79
N ALA A 67 3.64 -8.95 -1.44
CA ALA A 67 3.63 -7.50 -1.65
C ALA A 67 4.73 -6.80 -0.82
N ALA A 68 4.91 -7.20 0.44
CA ALA A 68 5.97 -6.69 1.31
C ALA A 68 7.38 -6.97 0.76
N ALA A 69 7.62 -8.16 0.21
CA ALA A 69 8.90 -8.49 -0.42
C ALA A 69 9.21 -7.53 -1.59
N ARG A 70 8.22 -7.18 -2.41
CA ARG A 70 8.40 -6.20 -3.50
C ARG A 70 8.74 -4.81 -3.00
N VAL A 71 8.24 -4.39 -1.84
CA VAL A 71 8.65 -3.11 -1.22
C VAL A 71 10.15 -3.12 -0.91
N VAL A 72 10.66 -4.19 -0.31
CA VAL A 72 12.07 -4.32 0.07
C VAL A 72 12.97 -4.42 -1.17
N GLU A 73 12.53 -5.13 -2.21
CA GLU A 73 13.26 -5.21 -3.47
C GLU A 73 13.35 -3.86 -4.19
N LEU A 74 12.28 -3.06 -4.18
CA LEU A 74 12.26 -1.73 -4.81
C LEU A 74 12.92 -0.65 -3.95
N HIS A 75 12.81 -0.75 -2.62
CA HIS A 75 13.32 0.23 -1.67
C HIS A 75 13.90 -0.48 -0.44
N PRO A 76 15.17 -0.94 -0.50
CA PRO A 76 15.79 -1.72 0.57
C PRO A 76 15.88 -1.02 1.93
N THR A 77 15.92 0.31 1.93
CA THR A 77 15.94 1.16 3.13
C THR A 77 14.55 1.59 3.60
N PHE A 78 13.47 1.02 3.04
CA PHE A 78 12.12 1.34 3.45
C PHE A 78 11.90 1.01 4.93
N ARG A 79 11.14 1.87 5.62
CA ARG A 79 10.76 1.77 7.04
C ARG A 79 9.35 2.35 7.19
N PHE A 80 8.38 1.54 7.59
CA PHE A 80 6.98 1.99 7.60
C PHE A 80 6.71 3.05 8.67
N GLY A 81 7.45 3.05 9.79
CA GLY A 81 7.34 4.08 10.81
C GLY A 81 7.74 5.46 10.28
N ARG A 82 8.83 5.52 9.50
CA ARG A 82 9.24 6.76 8.81
C ARG A 82 8.19 7.22 7.81
N GLN A 83 7.59 6.27 7.08
CA GLN A 83 6.53 6.59 6.12
C GLN A 83 5.31 7.18 6.83
N PHE A 84 4.81 6.56 7.91
CA PHE A 84 3.66 7.07 8.65
C PHE A 84 3.89 8.47 9.21
N ALA A 85 5.09 8.75 9.72
CA ALA A 85 5.46 10.09 10.18
C ALA A 85 5.46 11.12 9.03
N SER A 86 5.88 10.73 7.82
CA SER A 86 5.94 11.65 6.68
C SER A 86 4.57 12.10 6.14
N VAL A 87 3.52 11.31 6.38
CA VAL A 87 2.16 11.58 5.88
C VAL A 87 1.18 11.95 6.99
N ASP A 88 1.70 12.19 8.21
CA ASP A 88 0.92 12.49 9.41
C ASP A 88 -0.23 11.48 9.64
N CYS A 89 0.09 10.19 9.54
CA CYS A 89 -0.89 9.13 9.72
C CYS A 89 -1.42 9.12 11.15
N ALA A 90 -2.74 9.11 11.32
CA ALA A 90 -3.38 9.06 12.63
C ALA A 90 -2.82 7.92 13.50
N PRO A 91 -2.44 8.15 14.77
CA PRO A 91 -1.71 7.17 15.59
C PRO A 91 -2.39 5.80 15.73
N ALA A 92 -3.72 5.79 15.86
CA ALA A 92 -4.48 4.54 15.98
C ALA A 92 -4.41 3.70 14.68
N LEU A 93 -4.46 4.38 13.52
CA LEU A 93 -4.31 3.74 12.24
C LEU A 93 -2.86 3.31 11.99
N ALA A 94 -1.88 4.17 12.32
CA ALA A 94 -0.46 3.84 12.21
C ALA A 94 -0.11 2.59 13.02
N LYS A 95 -0.66 2.44 14.23
CA LYS A 95 -0.53 1.22 15.04
C LYS A 95 -1.17 0.01 14.35
N CYS A 96 -2.43 0.13 13.93
CA CYS A 96 -3.18 -0.95 13.29
C CYS A 96 -2.51 -1.45 11.99
N LEU A 97 -2.06 -0.54 11.14
CA LEU A 97 -1.36 -0.86 9.90
C LEU A 97 0.07 -1.34 10.18
N GLY A 98 0.77 -0.75 11.15
CA GLY A 98 2.11 -1.15 11.55
C GLY A 98 2.17 -2.60 12.01
N ASP A 99 1.20 -3.04 12.83
CA ASP A 99 1.11 -4.45 13.26
C ASP A 99 0.88 -5.39 12.06
N ALA A 100 0.03 -4.97 11.11
CA ALA A 100 -0.26 -5.73 9.89
C ALA A 100 0.96 -5.81 8.96
N LEU A 101 1.70 -4.71 8.78
CA LEU A 101 2.90 -4.64 7.96
C LEU A 101 4.07 -5.40 8.57
N ARG A 102 4.24 -5.32 9.90
CA ARG A 102 5.22 -6.12 10.64
C ARG A 102 4.95 -7.61 10.47
N ALA A 103 3.68 -8.04 10.55
CA ALA A 103 3.29 -9.44 10.31
C ALA A 103 3.50 -9.87 8.84
N ALA A 104 3.44 -8.93 7.89
CA ALA A 104 3.78 -9.15 6.49
C ALA A 104 5.30 -9.16 6.22
N GLY A 105 6.13 -8.83 7.21
CA GLY A 105 7.59 -8.87 7.11
C GLY A 105 8.24 -7.55 6.68
N LEU A 106 7.50 -6.43 6.66
CA LEU A 106 8.12 -5.13 6.45
C LEU A 106 8.86 -4.66 7.71
N PRO A 107 10.03 -4.01 7.54
CA PRO A 107 10.75 -3.38 8.64
C PRO A 107 10.08 -2.06 9.08
N GLU A 108 10.09 -1.83 10.40
CA GLU A 108 9.50 -0.68 11.09
C GLU A 108 10.31 0.62 10.94
#